data_AF-A0A2E7AJG9-F1
#
_entry.id   AF-A0A2E7AJG9-F1
#
_cell.length_a   1.000
_cell.length_b   1.000
_cell.length_c   1.000
_cell.angle_alpha   90.00
_cell.angle_beta   90.00
_cell.angle_gamma   90.00
#
_symmetry.space_group_name_H-M   'P 1'
#
loop_
_entity.id
_entity.type
_entity.pdbx_description
1 polymer ?
#
loop_
_entity_poly.entity_id
_entity_poly.type
_entity_poly.pdbx_seq_one_letter_code
_entity_poly.pdbx_strand_id
1 'polypeptide(L)'
;MFSYEKKDNKPVLVNGKIVPRVNVPPLAEVARDIQPLGPTLANLHSTGVYHTKPFHPEAPGAAEFPADYWIQGSGEHLVLGTFENDQKRPHFLAVNSDITKERSSTLTFDPSVSLVERLDRNSGRWVKALGSAKDESSLSVTLPPGGGDLFRATRTR
;
A
#
# COMPACT_ATOMS: atom_id res chain seq x y z
N MET A 1 -4.67 0.89 -21.01
CA MET A 1 -4.80 0.73 -22.48
C MET A 1 -5.99 1.57 -22.94
N PHE A 2 -5.78 2.51 -23.87
CA PHE A 2 -6.87 3.36 -24.39
C PHE A 2 -7.67 2.61 -25.45
N SER A 3 -8.99 2.70 -25.40
CA SER A 3 -9.89 2.23 -26.45
C SER A 3 -10.83 3.37 -26.87
N TYR A 4 -11.77 3.10 -27.75
CA TYR A 4 -12.82 4.06 -28.13
C TYR A 4 -14.12 3.31 -28.33
N GLU A 5 -15.23 3.99 -28.08
CA GLU A 5 -16.55 3.38 -28.20
C GLU A 5 -16.84 3.04 -29.67
N LYS A 6 -17.43 1.87 -29.91
CA LYS A 6 -17.78 1.40 -31.26
C LYS A 6 -19.26 1.06 -31.33
N LYS A 7 -19.93 1.47 -32.41
CA LYS A 7 -21.27 1.03 -32.81
C LYS A 7 -21.21 0.57 -34.26
N ASP A 8 -21.74 -0.63 -34.55
CA ASP A 8 -21.64 -1.27 -35.89
C ASP A 8 -20.20 -1.30 -36.43
N ASN A 9 -19.25 -1.58 -35.55
CA ASN A 9 -17.82 -1.63 -35.83
C ASN A 9 -17.16 -0.29 -36.25
N LYS A 10 -17.86 0.84 -36.10
CA LYS A 10 -17.34 2.20 -36.37
C LYS A 10 -17.18 2.98 -35.05
N PRO A 11 -16.16 3.86 -34.94
CA PRO A 11 -15.99 4.72 -33.77
C PRO A 11 -17.23 5.60 -33.57
N VAL A 12 -17.72 5.68 -32.33
CA VAL A 12 -18.76 6.63 -31.96
C VAL A 12 -18.11 8.03 -31.90
N LEU A 13 -18.70 8.95 -32.67
CA LEU A 13 -18.29 10.34 -32.69
C LEU A 13 -19.28 11.17 -31.87
N VAL A 14 -18.77 12.02 -30.98
CA VAL A 14 -19.55 13.05 -30.28
C VAL A 14 -18.96 14.39 -30.68
N ASN A 15 -19.78 15.26 -31.29
CA ASN A 15 -19.36 16.55 -31.84
C ASN A 15 -18.18 16.45 -32.82
N GLY A 16 -18.17 15.40 -33.67
CA GLY A 16 -17.12 15.18 -34.67
C GLY A 16 -15.79 14.67 -34.11
N LYS A 17 -15.71 14.38 -32.80
CA LYS A 17 -14.51 13.85 -32.15
C LYS A 17 -14.72 12.42 -31.68
N ILE A 18 -13.67 11.60 -31.78
CA ILE A 18 -13.66 10.25 -31.21
C ILE A 18 -13.75 10.37 -29.70
N VAL A 19 -14.61 9.58 -29.07
CA VAL A 19 -14.69 9.48 -27.61
C VAL A 19 -13.70 8.41 -27.14
N PRO A 20 -12.54 8.80 -26.55
CA PRO A 20 -11.64 7.83 -25.95
C PRO A 20 -12.31 7.21 -24.72
N ARG A 21 -12.19 5.89 -24.60
CA ARG A 21 -12.50 5.15 -23.38
C ARG A 21 -11.20 4.75 -22.70
N VAL A 22 -11.14 5.01 -21.40
CA VAL A 22 -10.17 4.35 -20.53
C VAL A 22 -10.75 2.97 -20.25
N ASN A 23 -10.07 1.92 -20.71
CA ASN A 23 -10.40 0.57 -20.28
C ASN A 23 -9.96 0.42 -18.83
N VAL A 24 -10.89 0.69 -17.93
CA VAL A 24 -10.78 0.24 -16.54
C VAL A 24 -11.18 -1.24 -16.48
N PRO A 25 -10.54 -2.06 -15.62
CA PRO A 25 -11.04 -3.39 -15.36
C PRO A 25 -12.51 -3.31 -14.93
N PRO A 26 -13.36 -4.29 -15.31
CA PRO A 26 -14.74 -4.35 -14.85
C PRO A 26 -14.82 -4.15 -13.34
N LEU A 27 -15.77 -3.35 -12.88
CA LEU A 27 -15.97 -3.10 -11.45
C LEU A 27 -16.12 -4.41 -10.65
N ALA A 28 -16.68 -5.45 -11.27
CA ALA A 28 -16.81 -6.78 -10.69
C ALA A 28 -15.47 -7.48 -10.44
N GLU A 29 -14.45 -7.24 -11.28
CA GLU A 29 -13.11 -7.79 -11.06
C GLU A 29 -12.42 -7.07 -9.90
N VAL A 30 -12.46 -5.74 -9.91
CA VAL A 30 -11.94 -4.92 -8.79
C VAL A 30 -12.64 -5.27 -7.47
N ALA A 31 -13.96 -5.48 -7.49
CA ALA A 31 -14.72 -5.87 -6.31
C ALA A 31 -14.30 -7.24 -5.77
N ARG A 32 -14.00 -8.21 -6.64
CA ARG A 32 -13.48 -9.53 -6.22
C ARG A 32 -12.11 -9.42 -5.56
N ASP A 33 -11.24 -8.56 -6.08
CA ASP A 33 -9.89 -8.40 -5.54
C ASP A 33 -9.87 -7.70 -4.18
N ILE A 34 -10.85 -6.82 -3.93
CA ILE A 34 -10.97 -6.08 -2.65
C ILE A 34 -11.75 -6.87 -1.60
N GLN A 35 -12.67 -7.76 -2.01
CA GLN A 35 -13.56 -8.47 -1.09
C GLN A 35 -12.83 -9.15 0.09
N PRO A 36 -11.69 -9.87 -0.11
CA PRO A 36 -10.99 -10.51 1.00
C PRO A 36 -10.37 -9.51 2.00
N LEU A 37 -10.13 -8.27 1.55
CA LEU A 37 -9.48 -7.23 2.35
C LEU A 37 -10.47 -6.38 3.12
N GLY A 38 -11.69 -6.26 2.61
CA GLY A 38 -12.76 -5.42 3.15
C GLY A 38 -12.92 -5.51 4.68
N PRO A 39 -13.04 -6.71 5.27
CA PRO A 39 -13.20 -6.85 6.72
C PRO A 39 -12.03 -6.30 7.54
N THR A 40 -10.80 -6.38 7.01
CA THR A 40 -9.62 -5.80 7.68
C THR A 40 -9.65 -4.28 7.53
N LEU A 41 -9.80 -3.78 6.30
CA LEU A 41 -9.71 -2.36 5.98
C LEU A 41 -10.79 -1.52 6.66
N ALA A 42 -12.01 -2.06 6.80
CA ALA A 42 -13.15 -1.35 7.39
C ALA A 42 -12.92 -0.93 8.86
N ASN A 43 -12.01 -1.59 9.56
CA ASN A 43 -11.75 -1.36 10.98
C ASN A 43 -10.43 -0.60 11.23
N LEU A 44 -9.79 -0.06 10.18
CA LEU A 44 -8.53 0.66 10.31
C LEU A 44 -8.76 2.17 10.36
N HIS A 45 -8.20 2.81 11.39
CA HIS A 45 -8.18 4.25 11.56
C HIS A 45 -6.76 4.76 11.31
N SER A 46 -6.60 5.73 10.41
CA SER A 46 -5.28 6.28 10.11
C SER A 46 -4.72 7.05 11.32
N THR A 47 -3.45 6.82 11.62
CA THR A 47 -2.71 7.50 12.70
C THR A 47 -1.57 8.37 12.17
N GLY A 48 -1.23 8.24 10.89
CA GLY A 48 -0.15 8.99 10.26
C GLY A 48 0.17 8.49 8.86
N VAL A 49 0.90 9.32 8.13
CA VAL A 49 1.48 8.95 6.83
C VAL A 49 2.88 9.53 6.78
N TYR A 50 3.84 8.67 6.49
CA TYR A 50 5.26 9.01 6.44
C TYR A 50 5.84 8.67 5.08
N HIS A 51 6.93 9.33 4.68
CA HIS A 51 7.56 9.04 3.40
C HIS A 51 9.08 9.13 3.46
N THR A 52 9.73 8.45 2.52
CA THR A 52 11.14 8.68 2.19
C THR A 52 11.25 9.56 0.95
N LYS A 53 12.44 10.13 0.75
CA LYS A 53 12.75 10.90 -0.46
C LYS A 53 13.21 9.97 -1.59
N PRO A 54 13.06 10.38 -2.86
CA PRO A 54 12.31 11.54 -3.31
C PRO A 54 10.81 11.29 -3.21
N PHE A 55 10.08 12.32 -2.80
CA PHE A 55 8.63 12.34 -2.76
C PHE A 55 8.16 13.67 -3.35
N HIS A 56 6.95 13.73 -3.88
CA HIS A 56 6.47 14.95 -4.52
C HIS A 56 6.48 16.09 -3.48
N PRO A 57 7.24 17.19 -3.69
CA PRO A 57 7.48 18.21 -2.67
C PRO A 57 6.20 18.94 -2.24
N GLU A 58 5.15 18.89 -3.07
CA GLU A 58 3.85 19.50 -2.80
C GLU A 58 2.76 18.51 -2.40
N ALA A 59 3.07 17.21 -2.20
CA ALA A 59 2.04 16.24 -1.80
C ALA A 59 1.61 16.51 -0.35
N PRO A 60 0.43 17.11 -0.12
CA PRO A 60 0.02 17.49 1.21
C PRO A 60 -0.42 16.23 1.97
N GLY A 61 0.19 15.97 3.14
CA GLY A 61 -0.30 14.96 4.08
C GLY A 61 0.63 13.78 4.36
N ALA A 62 1.83 13.73 3.81
CA ALA A 62 2.88 12.81 4.27
C ALA A 62 4.02 13.61 4.90
N ALA A 63 4.49 13.20 6.07
CA ALA A 63 5.64 13.80 6.75
C ALA A 63 6.89 12.93 6.62
N GLU A 64 8.07 13.47 6.94
CA GLU A 64 9.23 12.61 7.18
C GLU A 64 9.02 11.77 8.45
N PHE A 65 9.70 10.63 8.54
CA PHE A 65 9.61 9.75 9.71
C PHE A 65 10.12 10.46 10.98
N PRO A 66 9.33 10.51 12.08
CA PRO A 66 9.84 10.98 13.37
C PRO A 66 10.97 10.08 13.86
N ALA A 67 12.02 10.66 14.43
CA ALA A 67 13.24 9.93 14.80
C ALA A 67 13.00 8.81 15.84
N ASP A 68 12.01 8.98 16.70
CA ASP A 68 11.62 8.05 17.77
C ASP A 68 10.42 7.16 17.38
N TYR A 69 9.99 7.21 16.13
CA TYR A 69 8.86 6.40 15.68
C TYR A 69 9.22 4.92 15.64
N TRP A 70 8.25 4.07 16.00
CA TRP A 70 8.40 2.62 16.19
C TRP A 70 8.78 1.83 14.92
N ILE A 71 8.64 2.48 13.76
CA ILE A 71 9.03 1.97 12.46
C ILE A 71 9.76 3.08 11.69
N GLN A 72 10.88 2.73 11.08
CA GLN A 72 11.68 3.61 10.25
C GLN A 72 11.76 3.02 8.84
N GLY A 73 11.50 3.85 7.83
CA GLY A 73 11.62 3.47 6.43
C GLY A 73 12.91 3.98 5.81
N SER A 74 13.57 3.16 5.00
CA SER A 74 14.69 3.57 4.15
C SER A 74 14.54 3.03 2.72
N GLY A 75 15.28 3.64 1.80
CA GLY A 75 15.09 3.47 0.36
C GLY A 75 14.33 4.63 -0.27
N GLU A 76 14.21 4.63 -1.59
CA GLU A 76 13.57 5.70 -2.34
C GLU A 76 12.07 5.46 -2.54
N HIS A 77 11.28 6.54 -2.60
CA HIS A 77 9.86 6.52 -2.99
C HIS A 77 8.94 5.67 -2.10
N LEU A 78 9.31 5.43 -0.84
CA LEU A 78 8.44 4.73 0.10
C LEU A 78 7.42 5.71 0.69
N VAL A 79 6.15 5.31 0.70
CA VAL A 79 5.12 5.91 1.55
C VAL A 79 4.64 4.86 2.53
N LEU A 80 4.54 5.22 3.80
CA LEU A 80 4.08 4.38 4.88
C LEU A 80 2.86 5.01 5.53
N GLY A 81 1.68 4.48 5.22
CA GLY A 81 0.47 4.79 5.98
C GLY A 81 0.45 3.98 7.27
N THR A 82 0.18 4.60 8.41
CA THR A 82 0.06 3.91 9.70
C THR A 82 -1.36 3.97 10.21
N PHE A 83 -1.79 2.89 10.85
CA PHE A 83 -3.17 2.71 11.28
C PHE A 83 -3.24 1.97 12.61
N GLU A 84 -4.35 2.16 13.31
CA GLU A 84 -4.76 1.32 14.43
C GLU A 84 -6.12 0.71 14.12
N ASN A 85 -6.34 -0.50 14.60
CA ASN A 85 -7.69 -1.05 14.64
C ASN A 85 -8.39 -0.72 15.97
N ASP A 86 -9.65 -1.11 16.11
CA ASP A 86 -10.44 -0.86 17.32
C ASP A 86 -9.82 -1.48 18.60
N GLN A 87 -9.00 -2.52 18.47
CA GLN A 87 -8.25 -3.13 19.58
C GLN A 87 -6.88 -2.47 19.83
N LYS A 88 -6.62 -1.29 19.23
CA LYS A 88 -5.34 -0.57 19.33
C LYS A 88 -4.13 -1.37 18.85
N ARG A 89 -4.35 -2.31 17.93
CA ARG A 89 -3.27 -3.05 17.28
C ARG A 89 -2.71 -2.23 16.12
N PRO A 90 -1.38 -2.03 16.06
CA PRO A 90 -0.75 -1.27 14.99
C PRO A 90 -0.78 -2.03 13.66
N HIS A 91 -1.12 -1.29 12.60
CA HIS A 91 -1.09 -1.71 11.21
C HIS A 91 -0.32 -0.67 10.40
N PHE A 92 0.25 -1.09 9.28
CA PHE A 92 0.89 -0.18 8.35
C PHE A 92 0.77 -0.67 6.91
N LEU A 93 0.64 0.27 5.98
CA LEU A 93 0.62 0.04 4.55
C LEU A 93 1.89 0.63 3.96
N ALA A 94 2.79 -0.23 3.46
CA ALA A 94 3.97 0.20 2.72
C ALA A 94 3.63 0.29 1.24
N VAL A 95 3.89 1.44 0.62
CA VAL A 95 3.53 1.75 -0.77
C VAL A 95 4.76 2.25 -1.51
N ASN A 96 4.98 1.71 -2.70
CA ASN A 96 5.89 2.29 -3.67
C ASN A 96 5.18 3.43 -4.41
N SER A 97 5.59 4.67 -4.13
CA SER A 97 5.04 5.87 -4.79
C SER A 97 5.59 6.09 -6.21
N ASP A 98 6.62 5.34 -6.62
CA ASP A 98 7.08 5.30 -8.00
C ASP A 98 6.12 4.45 -8.83
N ILE A 99 5.33 5.08 -9.68
CA ILE A 99 4.36 4.42 -10.57
C ILE A 99 5.01 3.83 -11.83
N THR A 100 6.34 3.98 -12.00
CA THR A 100 7.04 3.61 -13.24
C THR A 100 7.86 2.33 -13.12
N LYS A 101 8.38 2.01 -11.92
CA LYS A 101 9.20 0.82 -11.69
C LYS A 101 9.00 0.22 -10.30
N GLU A 102 9.34 -1.06 -10.21
CA GLU A 102 9.46 -1.76 -8.94
C GLU A 102 10.55 -1.12 -8.07
N ARG A 103 10.29 -1.05 -6.77
CA ARG A 103 11.24 -0.51 -5.79
C ARG A 103 11.31 -1.44 -4.57
N SER A 104 12.51 -1.54 -4.01
CA SER A 104 12.73 -2.18 -2.72
C SER A 104 12.99 -1.10 -1.65
N SER A 105 12.43 -1.31 -0.48
CA SER A 105 12.62 -0.47 0.70
C SER A 105 12.89 -1.35 1.92
N THR A 106 13.55 -0.79 2.92
CA THR A 106 13.79 -1.49 4.19
C THR A 106 13.02 -0.81 5.30
N LEU A 107 12.28 -1.61 6.06
CA LEU A 107 11.55 -1.17 7.24
C LEU A 107 12.28 -1.69 8.46
N THR A 108 12.78 -0.80 9.30
CA THR A 108 13.42 -1.14 10.58
C THR A 108 12.43 -0.87 11.71
N PHE A 109 12.31 -1.81 12.64
CA PHE A 109 11.38 -1.76 13.74
C PHE A 109 12.09 -1.55 15.06
N ASP A 110 11.43 -0.86 15.98
CA ASP A 110 11.90 -0.75 17.35
C ASP A 110 11.89 -2.11 18.07
N PRO A 111 12.73 -2.32 19.10
CA PRO A 111 12.85 -3.59 19.81
C PRO A 111 11.56 -4.12 20.45
N SER A 112 10.54 -3.28 20.65
CA SER A 112 9.23 -3.70 21.14
C SER A 112 8.45 -4.50 20.12
N VAL A 113 8.78 -4.46 18.82
CA VAL A 113 8.07 -5.22 17.78
C VAL A 113 8.56 -6.67 17.78
N SER A 114 7.66 -7.60 18.10
CA SER A 114 7.99 -9.03 18.22
C SER A 114 7.55 -9.87 17.01
N LEU A 115 6.58 -9.38 16.23
CA LEU A 115 6.03 -10.09 15.08
C LEU A 115 5.48 -9.07 14.07
N VAL A 116 5.79 -9.30 12.79
CA VAL A 116 5.15 -8.59 11.67
C VAL A 116 4.53 -9.63 10.75
N GLU A 117 3.28 -9.40 10.37
CA GLU A 117 2.53 -10.25 9.45
C GLU A 117 2.01 -9.40 8.29
N ARG A 118 2.11 -9.93 7.07
CA ARG A 118 1.56 -9.34 5.85
C ARG A 118 0.17 -9.91 5.57
N LEU A 119 -0.75 -9.07 5.12
CA LEU A 119 -2.03 -9.53 4.61
C LEU A 119 -1.85 -10.13 3.21
N ASP A 120 -2.16 -11.42 3.05
CA ASP A 120 -2.26 -12.04 1.73
C ASP A 120 -3.52 -11.55 1.04
N ARG A 121 -3.35 -10.90 -0.12
CA ARG A 121 -4.45 -10.19 -0.79
C ARG A 121 -5.52 -11.12 -1.36
N ASN A 122 -5.15 -12.37 -1.65
CA ASN A 122 -6.04 -13.35 -2.26
C ASN A 122 -6.93 -14.03 -1.22
N SER A 123 -6.36 -14.36 -0.06
CA SER A 123 -7.04 -15.11 0.99
C SER A 123 -7.58 -14.25 2.14
N GLY A 124 -7.13 -13.00 2.27
CA GLY A 124 -7.43 -12.14 3.41
C GLY A 124 -6.80 -12.64 4.72
N ARG A 125 -5.84 -13.57 4.64
CA ARG A 125 -5.15 -14.14 5.80
C ARG A 125 -3.84 -13.44 6.08
N TRP A 126 -3.45 -13.46 7.33
CA TRP A 126 -2.17 -12.93 7.78
C TRP A 126 -1.08 -13.98 7.64
N VAL A 127 0.02 -13.62 6.99
CA VAL A 127 1.18 -14.46 6.74
C VAL A 127 2.39 -13.83 7.43
N LYS A 128 3.17 -14.61 8.17
CA LYS A 128 4.36 -14.12 8.87
C LYS A 128 5.36 -13.51 7.88
N ALA A 129 5.78 -12.27 8.14
CA ALA A 129 6.78 -11.54 7.35
C ALA A 129 8.09 -11.33 8.13
N LEU A 130 8.01 -11.13 9.45
CA LEU A 130 9.13 -11.00 10.37
C LEU A 130 8.76 -11.64 11.70
N GLY A 131 9.70 -12.26 12.43
CA GLY A 131 9.43 -12.81 13.77
C GLY A 131 10.49 -12.47 14.81
N SER A 132 10.32 -12.96 16.04
CA SER A 132 11.16 -12.61 17.21
C SER A 132 12.59 -13.16 17.22
N ALA A 133 13.25 -13.30 16.06
CA ALA A 133 14.69 -13.52 16.07
C ALA A 133 15.35 -12.22 16.56
N LYS A 134 16.17 -12.29 17.62
CA LYS A 134 16.82 -11.13 18.26
C LYS A 134 17.62 -10.23 17.30
N ASP A 135 17.94 -10.73 16.11
CA ASP A 135 18.77 -10.05 15.12
C ASP A 135 17.99 -9.52 13.89
N GLU A 136 16.71 -9.89 13.72
CA GLU A 136 15.90 -9.42 12.59
C GLU A 136 14.96 -8.29 13.03
N SER A 137 15.51 -7.09 13.16
CA SER A 137 14.75 -5.84 13.37
C SER A 137 14.33 -5.18 12.06
N SER A 138 14.67 -5.76 10.91
CA SER A 138 14.43 -5.15 9.60
C SER A 138 13.70 -6.08 8.64
N LEU A 139 12.72 -5.56 7.92
CA LEU A 139 11.99 -6.21 6.84
C LEU A 139 12.31 -5.53 5.51
N SER A 140 12.77 -6.29 4.52
CA SER A 140 12.86 -5.82 3.14
C SER A 140 11.52 -6.01 2.43
N VAL A 141 11.00 -4.95 1.81
CA VAL A 141 9.76 -4.98 1.03
C VAL A 141 10.07 -4.60 -0.42
N THR A 142 9.72 -5.47 -1.35
CA THR A 142 9.79 -5.19 -2.79
C THR A 142 8.37 -5.04 -3.32
N LEU A 143 8.08 -3.87 -3.89
CA LEU A 143 6.73 -3.46 -4.26
C LEU A 143 6.68 -3.05 -5.74
N PRO A 144 5.66 -3.53 -6.49
CA PRO A 144 5.50 -3.17 -7.89
C PRO A 144 5.19 -1.67 -8.05
N PRO A 145 5.25 -1.13 -9.28
CA PRO A 145 4.97 0.28 -9.51
C PRO A 145 3.60 0.70 -8.97
N GLY A 146 3.55 1.70 -8.10
CA GLY A 146 2.31 2.17 -7.45
C GLY A 146 1.65 1.18 -6.48
N GLY A 147 2.28 0.03 -6.22
CA GLY A 147 1.71 -1.04 -5.38
C GLY A 147 2.04 -0.86 -3.91
N GLY A 148 1.25 -1.50 -3.04
CA GLY A 148 1.54 -1.51 -1.61
C GLY A 148 0.97 -2.69 -0.85
N ASP A 149 1.70 -3.16 0.16
CA ASP A 149 1.34 -4.29 1.01
C ASP A 149 0.92 -3.82 2.40
N LEU A 150 -0.16 -4.41 2.92
CA LEU A 150 -0.66 -4.15 4.26
C LEU A 150 -0.07 -5.14 5.26
N PHE A 151 0.34 -4.61 6.41
CA PHE A 151 0.93 -5.36 7.49
C PHE A 151 0.27 -5.04 8.82
N ARG A 152 0.42 -5.97 9.76
CA ARG A 152 0.12 -5.75 11.18
C ARG A 152 1.35 -6.10 12.00
N ALA A 153 1.54 -5.36 13.09
CA ALA A 153 2.60 -5.63 14.04
C ALA A 153 2.02 -6.09 15.38
N THR A 154 2.78 -6.91 16.10
CA THR A 154 2.57 -7.20 17.52
C THR A 154 3.73 -6.59 18.28
N ARG A 155 3.40 -5.83 19.33
CA ARG A 155 4.40 -5.18 20.18
C ARG A 155 4.34 -5.81 21.57
N THR A 156 5.49 -6.23 22.10
CA THR A 156 5.66 -6.55 23.52
C THR A 156 5.76 -5.23 24.27
N ARG A 157 4.83 -5.00 25.20
CA ARG A 157 4.93 -3.92 26.17
C ARG A 157 6.03 -4.20 27.18
#